data_AF-A0A1G9ICX3-F1
#
_entry.id   AF-A0A1G9ICX3-F1
#
_cell.length_a   1.000
_cell.length_b   1.000
_cell.length_c   1.000
_cell.angle_alpha   90.00
_cell.angle_beta   90.00
_cell.angle_gamma   90.00
#
_symmetry.space_group_name_H-M   'P 1'
#
loop_
_entity.id
_entity.type
_entity.pdbx_description
1 polymer ?
#
loop_
_entity_poly.entity_id
_entity_poly.type
_entity_poly.pdbx_seq_one_letter_code
_entity_poly.pdbx_strand_id
1 'polypeptide(L)'
;MRCRRPDYALSGVPASGLSAATQKLIRGDYAANPNVLLGTIPKPPVLAALAKAEALGLRADLARKREMVAALTPRPADDRRSPASRSRVRAMVESFRQAHAAAKAGRDAVSSDGRAQGANVPTESAADRQPDDTAPQNPAARNAFRDWLVSGVERANLNPAVSREAFHAV
;
A
#
# COMPACT_ATOMS: atom_id res chain seq x y z
N MET A 1 16.36 -16.87 57.72
CA MET A 1 16.02 -17.98 56.80
C MET A 1 14.66 -17.70 56.17
N ARG A 2 14.56 -17.52 54.85
CA ARG A 2 13.26 -17.41 54.17
C ARG A 2 12.88 -18.79 53.64
N CYS A 3 11.81 -19.38 54.19
CA CYS A 3 11.22 -20.59 53.66
C CYS A 3 10.68 -20.30 52.24
N ARG A 4 11.30 -20.88 51.21
CA ARG A 4 10.77 -20.85 49.84
C ARG A 4 9.44 -21.63 49.87
N ARG A 5 8.33 -20.97 49.53
CA ARG A 5 7.06 -21.68 49.32
C ARG A 5 7.24 -22.67 48.16
N PRO A 6 6.58 -23.83 48.20
CA PRO A 6 6.58 -24.74 47.06
C PRO A 6 5.97 -24.02 45.84
N ASP A 7 6.73 -23.98 44.76
CA ASP A 7 6.29 -23.35 43.52
C ASP A 7 5.22 -24.22 42.84
N TYR A 8 4.01 -23.67 42.66
CA TYR A 8 2.95 -24.35 41.92
C TYR A 8 3.34 -24.52 40.45
N ALA A 9 2.95 -25.64 39.83
CA ALA A 9 3.34 -25.97 38.45
C ALA A 9 2.94 -24.90 37.41
N LEU A 10 1.81 -24.22 37.62
CA LEU A 10 1.32 -23.14 36.75
C LEU A 10 1.89 -21.76 37.10
N SER A 11 2.74 -21.66 38.13
CA SER A 11 3.41 -20.40 38.47
C SER A 11 4.25 -19.92 37.30
N GLY A 12 4.04 -18.67 36.88
CA GLY A 12 4.75 -18.06 35.76
C GLY A 12 4.30 -18.54 34.37
N VAL A 13 3.22 -19.32 34.26
CA VAL A 13 2.62 -19.67 32.96
C VAL A 13 1.73 -18.52 32.49
N PRO A 14 1.94 -17.98 31.27
CA PRO A 14 1.09 -16.92 30.72
C PRO A 14 -0.31 -17.44 30.35
N ALA A 15 -1.34 -16.67 30.67
CA ALA A 15 -2.74 -17.03 30.44
C ALA A 15 -3.08 -17.28 28.96
N SER A 16 -2.45 -16.53 28.04
CA SER A 16 -2.63 -16.72 26.60
C SER A 16 -2.20 -18.11 26.13
N GLY A 17 -1.06 -18.59 26.63
CA GLY A 17 -0.57 -19.94 26.35
C GLY A 17 -1.44 -21.02 26.96
N LEU A 18 -1.95 -20.80 28.18
CA LEU A 18 -2.86 -21.74 28.84
C LEU A 18 -4.18 -21.88 28.08
N SER A 19 -4.77 -20.77 27.64
CA SER A 19 -6.01 -20.78 26.85
C SER A 19 -5.81 -21.52 25.52
N ALA A 20 -4.74 -21.20 24.79
CA ALA A 20 -4.42 -21.85 23.52
C ALA A 20 -4.16 -23.36 23.68
N ALA A 21 -3.37 -23.75 24.69
CA ALA A 21 -3.12 -25.16 24.99
C ALA A 21 -4.41 -25.90 25.39
N THR A 22 -5.29 -25.27 26.17
CA THR A 22 -6.57 -25.87 26.56
C THR A 22 -7.49 -26.08 25.35
N GLN A 23 -7.57 -25.11 24.44
CA GLN A 23 -8.35 -25.26 23.20
C GLN A 23 -7.82 -26.38 22.31
N LYS A 24 -6.49 -26.44 22.14
CA LYS A 24 -5.82 -27.52 21.38
C LYS A 24 -6.03 -28.89 22.01
N LEU A 25 -6.02 -28.96 23.35
CA LEU A 25 -6.32 -30.17 24.09
C LEU A 25 -7.77 -30.65 23.85
N ILE A 26 -8.75 -29.75 23.94
CA ILE A 26 -10.16 -30.05 23.70
C ILE A 26 -10.38 -30.51 22.25
N ARG A 27 -9.68 -29.91 21.28
CA ARG A 27 -9.75 -30.31 19.87
C ARG A 27 -9.09 -31.66 19.59
N GLY A 28 -8.19 -32.12 20.45
CA GLY A 28 -7.41 -33.34 20.23
C GLY A 28 -6.10 -33.12 19.46
N ASP A 29 -5.65 -31.87 19.29
CA ASP A 29 -4.43 -31.52 18.55
C ASP A 29 -3.15 -32.10 19.21
N TYR A 30 -3.23 -32.50 20.48
CA TYR A 30 -2.15 -33.16 21.21
C TYR A 30 -2.26 -34.69 21.27
N ALA A 31 -3.14 -35.32 20.49
CA ALA A 31 -3.34 -36.78 20.52
C ALA A 31 -2.08 -37.60 20.16
N ALA A 32 -1.15 -37.01 19.41
CA ALA A 32 0.14 -37.64 19.09
C ALA A 32 1.16 -37.56 20.24
N ASN A 33 0.89 -36.78 21.31
CA ASN A 33 1.81 -36.64 22.43
C ASN A 33 1.60 -37.79 23.42
N PRO A 34 2.61 -38.65 23.68
CA PRO A 34 2.45 -39.80 24.58
C PRO A 34 2.15 -39.41 26.03
N ASN A 35 2.41 -38.16 26.42
CA ASN A 35 2.14 -37.65 27.76
C ASN A 35 0.73 -37.06 27.93
N VAL A 36 -0.08 -37.07 26.86
CA VAL A 36 -1.43 -36.49 26.83
C VAL A 36 -2.40 -37.57 26.36
N LEU A 37 -3.19 -38.10 27.29
CA LEU A 37 -4.26 -39.03 26.94
C LEU A 37 -5.51 -38.24 26.53
N LEU A 38 -6.08 -38.58 25.38
CA LEU A 38 -7.28 -37.94 24.85
C LEU A 38 -8.43 -38.07 25.87
N GLY A 39 -9.14 -36.96 26.11
CA GLY A 39 -10.25 -36.92 27.07
C GLY A 39 -9.83 -36.79 28.54
N THR A 40 -8.53 -36.68 28.84
CA THR A 40 -8.04 -36.43 30.22
C THR A 40 -7.30 -35.10 30.32
N ILE A 41 -7.36 -34.50 31.52
CA ILE A 41 -6.56 -33.33 31.81
C ILE A 41 -5.11 -33.79 32.09
N PRO A 42 -4.12 -33.31 31.32
CA PRO A 42 -2.72 -33.72 31.51
C PRO A 42 -2.20 -33.25 32.87
N LYS A 43 -1.18 -33.95 33.38
CA LYS A 43 -0.54 -33.62 34.67
C LYS A 43 -0.15 -32.13 34.69
N PRO A 44 -0.32 -31.42 35.83
CA PRO A 44 -0.02 -29.99 35.92
C PRO A 44 1.33 -29.52 35.33
N PRO A 45 2.47 -30.21 35.53
CA PRO A 45 3.73 -29.80 34.90
C PRO A 45 3.74 -30.00 33.37
N VAL A 46 3.04 -31.01 32.86
CA VAL A 46 2.90 -31.24 31.41
C VAL A 46 2.05 -30.13 30.79
N LEU A 47 0.92 -29.80 31.42
CA LEU A 47 0.08 -28.69 30.98
C LEU A 47 0.84 -27.35 30.98
N ALA A 48 1.63 -27.10 32.03
CA ALA A 48 2.47 -25.91 32.12
C ALA A 48 3.50 -25.83 30.98
N ALA A 49 4.13 -26.95 30.62
CA ALA A 49 5.08 -27.03 29.52
C ALA A 49 4.41 -26.74 28.17
N LEU A 50 3.25 -27.36 27.91
CA LEU A 50 2.46 -27.10 26.70
C LEU A 50 2.05 -25.63 26.59
N ALA A 51 1.51 -25.06 27.66
CA ALA A 51 1.10 -23.67 27.71
C ALA A 51 2.28 -22.69 27.47
N LYS A 52 3.46 -22.98 28.03
CA LYS A 52 4.66 -22.18 27.76
C LYS A 52 5.10 -22.26 26.29
N ALA A 53 5.07 -23.45 25.69
CA ALA A 53 5.40 -23.64 24.28
C ALA A 53 4.44 -22.84 23.36
N GLU A 54 3.14 -22.91 23.63
CA GLU A 54 2.13 -22.15 22.87
C GLU A 54 2.32 -20.64 23.03
N ALA A 55 2.62 -20.16 24.23
CA ALA A 55 2.87 -18.75 24.45
C ALA A 55 4.11 -18.23 23.70
N LEU A 56 5.14 -19.05 23.54
CA LEU A 56 6.31 -18.70 22.73
C LEU A 56 5.94 -18.57 21.25
N GLY A 57 5.16 -19.53 20.72
CA GLY A 57 4.64 -19.47 19.36
C GLY A 57 3.80 -18.21 19.11
N LEU A 58 2.84 -17.92 20.00
CA LEU A 58 2.00 -16.73 19.91
C LEU A 58 2.80 -15.42 19.93
N ARG A 59 3.87 -15.35 20.73
CA ARG A 59 4.76 -14.18 20.76
C ARG A 59 5.54 -14.03 19.47
N ALA A 60 6.03 -15.12 18.89
CA ALA A 60 6.71 -15.10 17.60
C ALA A 60 5.76 -14.65 16.48
N ASP A 61 4.52 -15.13 16.47
CA ASP A 61 3.49 -14.73 15.51
C ASP A 61 3.14 -13.24 15.64
N LEU A 62 3.03 -12.75 16.88
CA LEU A 62 2.81 -11.35 17.17
C LEU A 62 3.98 -10.50 16.65
N ALA A 63 5.23 -10.92 16.87
CA ALA A 63 6.41 -10.22 16.36
C ALA A 63 6.38 -10.12 14.83
N ARG A 64 6.14 -11.22 14.12
CA ARG A 64 6.01 -11.21 12.66
C ARG A 64 4.87 -10.30 12.17
N LYS A 65 3.73 -10.31 12.85
CA LYS A 65 2.61 -9.41 12.53
C LYS A 65 2.98 -7.94 12.75
N ARG A 66 3.72 -7.63 13.81
CA ARG A 66 4.21 -6.26 14.08
C ARG A 66 5.19 -5.80 13.00
N GLU A 67 6.11 -6.66 12.57
CA GLU A 67 7.04 -6.37 11.48
C GLU A 67 6.31 -6.12 10.17
N MET A 68 5.33 -6.97 9.83
CA MET A 68 4.49 -6.80 8.64
C MET A 68 3.69 -5.49 8.69
N VAL A 69 3.09 -5.17 9.84
CA VAL A 69 2.39 -3.90 10.04
C VAL A 69 3.35 -2.72 9.91
N ALA A 70 4.56 -2.81 10.46
CA ALA A 70 5.57 -1.76 10.33
C ALA A 70 6.01 -1.55 8.88
N ALA A 71 6.09 -2.61 8.07
CA ALA A 71 6.42 -2.51 6.65
C ALA A 71 5.29 -1.88 5.81
N LEU A 72 4.03 -2.18 6.15
CA LEU A 72 2.85 -1.68 5.45
C LEU A 72 2.43 -0.28 5.90
N THR A 73 2.72 0.09 7.14
CA THR A 73 2.37 1.41 7.68
C THR A 73 3.27 2.44 7.02
N PRO A 74 2.73 3.37 6.21
CA PRO A 74 3.54 4.44 5.64
C PRO A 74 4.17 5.20 6.80
N ARG A 75 5.50 5.25 6.82
CA ARG A 75 6.23 6.03 7.82
C ARG A 75 5.62 7.43 7.84
N PRO A 76 5.23 7.97 9.02
CA PRO A 76 4.67 9.31 9.10
C PRO A 76 5.61 10.25 8.35
N ALA A 77 5.02 11.04 7.44
CA ALA A 77 5.78 11.82 6.46
C ALA A 77 6.92 12.54 7.16
N ASP A 78 8.15 12.07 6.94
CA ASP A 78 9.36 12.56 7.59
C ASP A 78 9.26 14.09 7.69
N ASP A 79 9.25 14.63 8.91
CA ASP A 79 9.27 16.08 9.17
C ASP A 79 10.50 16.77 8.55
N ARG A 80 11.41 15.98 7.99
CA ARG A 80 12.52 16.40 7.14
C ARG A 80 12.08 17.13 5.86
N ARG A 81 10.83 16.98 5.39
CA ARG A 81 10.32 17.80 4.28
C ARG A 81 9.90 19.18 4.81
N SER A 82 10.84 20.13 4.74
CA SER A 82 10.63 21.53 5.10
C SER A 82 9.28 22.06 4.58
N PRO A 83 8.53 22.82 5.40
CA PRO A 83 7.25 23.41 5.00
C PRO A 83 7.37 24.29 3.74
N ALA A 84 8.52 24.93 3.53
CA ALA A 84 8.80 25.72 2.33
C ALA A 84 8.92 24.88 1.04
N SER A 85 9.32 23.61 1.14
CA SER A 85 9.32 22.71 -0.01
C SER A 85 7.90 22.24 -0.34
N ARG A 86 7.06 22.04 0.67
CA ARG A 86 5.64 21.68 0.47
C ARG A 86 4.84 22.82 -0.16
N SER A 87 5.08 24.08 0.24
CA SER A 87 4.41 25.24 -0.37
C SER A 87 4.79 25.42 -1.83
N ARG A 88 6.07 25.27 -2.18
CA ARG A 88 6.54 25.35 -3.57
C ARG A 88 5.91 24.29 -4.47
N VAL A 89 5.85 23.04 -4.02
CA VAL A 89 5.21 21.96 -4.78
C VAL A 89 3.71 22.24 -4.99
N ARG A 90 3.02 22.76 -3.96
CA ARG A 90 1.61 23.14 -4.09
C ARG A 90 1.41 24.24 -5.12
N ALA A 91 2.22 25.29 -5.08
CA ALA A 91 2.16 26.39 -6.05
C ALA A 91 2.41 25.91 -7.48
N MET A 92 3.39 25.02 -7.68
CA MET A 92 3.71 24.44 -8.99
C MET A 92 2.58 23.58 -9.55
N VAL A 93 1.94 22.76 -8.70
CA VAL A 93 0.78 21.95 -9.09
C VAL A 93 -0.40 22.85 -9.47
N GLU A 94 -0.63 23.92 -8.72
CA GLU A 94 -1.71 24.87 -8.99
C GLU A 94 -1.48 25.61 -10.31
N SER A 95 -0.26 26.09 -10.57
CA SER A 95 0.08 26.72 -11.84
C SER A 95 -0.07 25.75 -13.03
N PHE A 96 0.29 24.48 -12.83
CA PHE A 96 0.09 23.47 -13.86
C PHE A 96 -1.39 23.23 -14.16
N ARG A 97 -2.24 23.13 -13.13
CA ARG A 97 -3.68 22.97 -13.29
C ARG A 97 -4.31 24.13 -14.02
N GLN A 98 -3.92 25.36 -13.68
CA GLN A 98 -4.42 26.57 -14.35
C GLN A 98 -3.98 26.62 -15.81
N ALA A 99 -2.71 26.34 -16.09
CA ALA A 99 -2.19 26.28 -17.47
C ALA A 99 -2.89 25.18 -18.28
N HIS A 100 -3.13 24.02 -17.69
CA HIS A 100 -3.82 22.91 -18.34
C HIS A 100 -5.31 23.22 -18.57
N ALA A 101 -5.99 23.87 -17.62
CA ALA A 101 -7.37 24.31 -17.78
C ALA A 101 -7.51 25.36 -18.89
N ALA A 102 -6.59 26.34 -18.95
CA ALA A 102 -6.55 27.34 -20.01
C ALA A 102 -6.27 26.70 -21.39
N ALA A 103 -5.33 25.75 -21.46
CA ALA A 103 -5.04 25.02 -22.70
C ALA A 103 -6.22 24.14 -23.17
N LYS A 104 -6.99 23.58 -22.23
CA LYS A 104 -8.21 22.83 -22.54
C LYS A 104 -9.31 23.76 -23.07
N ALA A 105 -9.56 24.87 -22.39
CA ALA A 105 -10.55 25.87 -22.81
C ALA A 105 -10.22 26.49 -24.18
N GLY A 106 -8.94 26.75 -24.46
CA GLY A 106 -8.50 27.25 -25.77
C GLY A 106 -8.69 26.25 -26.91
N ARG A 107 -8.59 24.94 -26.63
CA ARG A 107 -8.90 23.88 -27.63
C ARG A 107 -10.39 23.74 -27.89
N ASP A 108 -11.22 23.90 -26.86
CA ASP A 108 -12.67 23.83 -26.98
C ASP A 108 -13.23 25.06 -27.75
N ALA A 109 -12.63 26.25 -27.56
CA ALA A 109 -12.99 27.47 -28.29
C ALA A 109 -12.59 27.46 -29.78
N VAL A 110 -11.44 26.87 -30.13
CA VAL A 110 -11.01 26.71 -31.54
C VAL A 110 -11.91 25.73 -32.31
N SER A 111 -12.65 24.87 -31.62
CA SER A 111 -13.63 23.96 -32.25
C SER A 111 -14.99 24.61 -32.54
N SER A 112 -15.31 25.77 -31.92
CA SER A 112 -16.62 26.42 -32.08
C SER A 112 -16.69 27.53 -33.13
N ASP A 113 -15.57 28.02 -33.67
CA ASP A 113 -15.54 29.16 -34.62
C ASP A 113 -15.46 28.75 -36.11
N GLY A 114 -15.62 27.48 -36.43
CA GLY A 114 -15.53 26.96 -37.81
C GLY A 114 -16.82 26.94 -38.62
N ARG A 115 -17.65 28.00 -38.63
CA ARG A 115 -18.79 28.09 -39.57
C ARG A 115 -19.12 29.54 -39.97
N ALA A 116 -18.39 30.10 -40.94
CA ALA A 116 -18.93 30.87 -42.07
C ALA A 116 -17.82 31.53 -42.92
N GLN A 117 -18.15 31.70 -44.20
CA GLN A 117 -17.48 32.46 -45.27
C GLN A 117 -16.20 31.88 -45.89
N GLY A 118 -16.33 31.53 -47.17
CA GLY A 118 -15.22 31.43 -48.11
C GLY A 118 -15.04 32.70 -48.94
N ALA A 119 -13.90 32.81 -49.62
CA ALA A 119 -13.71 33.38 -50.96
C ALA A 119 -12.20 33.46 -51.31
N ASN A 120 -11.83 32.83 -52.43
CA ASN A 120 -10.81 33.18 -53.44
C ASN A 120 -9.31 33.49 -53.10
N VAL A 121 -8.49 33.24 -54.13
CA VAL A 121 -7.04 32.96 -54.20
C VAL A 121 -6.19 34.28 -54.47
N PRO A 122 -4.90 34.21 -54.91
CA PRO A 122 -3.61 34.43 -54.22
C PRO A 122 -2.90 35.78 -54.51
N THR A 123 -1.80 36.13 -53.82
CA THR A 123 -0.62 36.79 -54.45
C THR A 123 0.65 36.77 -53.56
N GLU A 124 1.79 36.85 -54.24
CA GLU A 124 3.17 36.64 -53.84
C GLU A 124 3.80 37.76 -52.98
N SER A 125 4.89 37.42 -52.27
CA SER A 125 6.24 38.02 -52.44
C SER A 125 6.97 38.50 -51.16
N ALA A 126 8.29 38.27 -51.21
CA ALA A 126 9.39 38.91 -50.49
C ALA A 126 9.82 38.42 -49.09
N ALA A 127 10.80 37.50 -49.12
CA ALA A 127 12.19 37.72 -48.67
C ALA A 127 12.55 37.92 -47.17
N ASP A 128 13.39 36.98 -46.70
CA ASP A 128 14.71 37.23 -46.10
C ASP A 128 14.80 37.65 -44.62
N ARG A 129 15.09 36.67 -43.75
CA ARG A 129 16.39 36.57 -43.03
C ARG A 129 16.39 35.43 -42.01
N GLN A 130 17.31 34.50 -42.20
CA GLN A 130 17.78 33.53 -41.22
C GLN A 130 18.75 34.20 -40.23
N PRO A 131 18.74 33.76 -38.96
CA PRO A 131 20.01 33.35 -38.37
C PRO A 131 19.92 31.98 -37.71
N ASP A 132 20.90 31.15 -38.08
CA ASP A 132 21.22 29.88 -37.46
C ASP A 132 21.73 30.10 -36.03
N ASP A 133 20.99 29.59 -35.04
CA ASP A 133 21.54 29.30 -33.71
C ASP A 133 21.33 27.81 -33.41
N THR A 134 22.43 27.07 -33.59
CA THR A 134 22.52 25.63 -33.38
C THR A 134 22.68 25.36 -31.88
N ALA A 135 21.60 25.00 -31.20
CA ALA A 135 21.67 24.36 -29.88
C ALA A 135 21.72 22.83 -30.05
N PRO A 136 22.59 22.09 -29.34
CA PRO A 136 22.78 20.67 -29.54
C PRO A 136 21.51 19.90 -29.12
N GLN A 137 20.80 19.35 -30.10
CA GLN A 137 19.70 18.42 -29.87
C GLN A 137 20.28 17.12 -29.33
N ASN A 138 20.21 16.91 -28.01
CA ASN A 138 20.55 15.62 -27.41
C ASN A 138 19.42 14.61 -27.68
N PRO A 139 19.63 13.58 -28.53
CA PRO A 139 18.58 12.62 -28.90
C PRO A 139 18.15 11.71 -27.73
N ALA A 140 18.93 11.63 -26.65
CA ALA A 140 18.60 10.78 -25.50
C ALA A 140 17.40 11.28 -24.69
N ALA A 141 17.13 12.59 -24.68
CA ALA A 141 16.03 13.16 -23.90
C ALA A 141 14.65 12.93 -24.52
N ARG A 142 14.58 12.72 -25.84
CA ARG A 142 13.31 12.48 -26.56
C ARG A 142 12.76 11.05 -26.38
N ASN A 143 13.63 10.07 -26.10
CA ASN A 143 13.22 8.67 -26.02
C ASN A 143 12.71 8.27 -24.63
N ALA A 144 13.19 8.90 -23.55
CA ALA A 144 12.79 8.57 -22.18
C ALA A 144 11.30 8.82 -21.87
N PHE A 145 10.69 9.82 -22.52
CA PHE A 145 9.27 10.14 -22.33
C PHE A 145 8.33 9.18 -23.09
N ARG A 146 8.81 8.56 -24.18
CA ARG A 146 7.99 7.69 -25.02
C ARG A 146 7.91 6.28 -24.47
N ASP A 147 9.00 5.78 -23.87
CA ASP A 147 9.03 4.45 -23.26
C ASP A 147 8.12 4.34 -22.02
N TRP A 148 7.97 5.41 -21.24
CA TRP A 148 7.06 5.43 -20.08
C TRP A 148 5.57 5.31 -20.46
N LEU A 149 5.17 5.82 -21.63
CA LEU A 149 3.79 5.75 -22.13
C LEU A 149 3.43 4.36 -22.66
N VAL A 150 4.40 3.60 -23.15
CA VAL A 150 4.15 2.25 -23.72
C VAL A 150 4.07 1.18 -22.62
N SER A 151 4.81 1.33 -21.51
CA SER A 151 4.77 0.36 -20.41
C SER A 151 3.53 0.44 -19.50
N GLY A 152 2.59 1.36 -19.77
CA GLY A 152 1.40 1.59 -18.95
C GLY A 152 0.12 0.87 -19.39
N VAL A 153 0.14 0.06 -20.45
CA VAL A 153 -1.07 -0.52 -21.09
C VAL A 153 -1.31 -2.00 -20.73
N GLU A 154 -0.72 -2.53 -19.66
CA GLU A 154 -1.22 -3.76 -19.03
C GLU A 154 -2.02 -3.43 -17.76
N ARG A 155 -3.19 -2.83 -17.95
CA ARG A 155 -4.24 -2.87 -16.94
C ARG A 155 -5.04 -4.15 -17.13
N ALA A 156 -4.83 -5.05 -16.19
CA ALA A 156 -5.60 -6.24 -15.94
C ALA A 156 -7.10 -6.01 -16.17
N ASN A 157 -7.65 -6.84 -17.04
CA ASN A 157 -9.06 -7.02 -17.28
C ASN A 157 -9.65 -7.77 -16.07
N LEU A 158 -10.29 -7.05 -15.13
CA LEU A 158 -11.11 -7.66 -14.08
C LEU A 158 -12.44 -6.92 -14.01
N ASN A 159 -13.44 -7.54 -14.64
CA ASN A 159 -14.87 -7.26 -14.55
C ASN A 159 -15.35 -7.10 -13.09
N PRO A 160 -16.08 -6.04 -12.72
CA PRO A 160 -16.88 -6.00 -11.52
C PRO A 160 -18.36 -6.12 -11.87
N ALA A 161 -18.79 -7.31 -12.27
CA ALA A 161 -20.20 -7.68 -12.26
C ALA A 161 -20.32 -8.92 -11.37
N VAL A 162 -20.80 -8.71 -10.14
CA VAL A 162 -21.77 -9.55 -9.40
C VAL A 162 -21.88 -9.00 -7.96
N SER A 163 -23.03 -8.36 -7.75
CA SER A 163 -23.88 -8.41 -6.55
C SER A 163 -23.40 -7.82 -5.23
N ARG A 164 -23.73 -6.54 -5.12
CA ARG A 164 -24.09 -5.82 -3.90
C ARG A 164 -25.48 -6.33 -3.44
N GLU A 165 -25.54 -7.18 -2.42
CA GLU A 165 -26.80 -7.47 -1.69
C GLU A 165 -26.60 -7.42 -0.17
N ALA A 166 -27.37 -6.51 0.43
CA ALA A 166 -27.99 -6.51 1.76
C ALA A 166 -27.13 -6.84 3.02
N PHE A 167 -26.58 -5.79 3.64
CA PHE A 167 -26.61 -5.67 5.10
C PHE A 167 -27.81 -4.81 5.48
N HIS A 168 -28.91 -5.43 5.88
CA HIS A 168 -29.92 -4.79 6.73
C HIS A 168 -29.46 -4.91 8.18
N ALA A 169 -29.36 -3.76 8.84
CA ALA A 169 -29.35 -3.64 10.29
C ALA A 169 -30.76 -3.93 10.82
N VAL A 170 -30.85 -4.81 11.83
CA VAL A 170 -31.41 -4.64 13.19
C VAL A 170 -31.23 -5.96 13.92
#